data_AF-A0A0F9WT91-F1
#
_entry.id   AF-A0A0F9WT91-F1
#
_cell.length_a   1.000
_cell.length_b   1.000
_cell.length_c   1.000
_cell.angle_alpha   90.00
_cell.angle_beta   90.00
_cell.angle_gamma   90.00
#
_symmetry.space_group_name_H-M   'P 1'
#
loop_
_entity.id
_entity.type
_entity.pdbx_description
1 polymer ?
#
loop_
_entity_poly.entity_id
_entity_poly.type
_entity_poly.pdbx_seq_one_letter_code
_entity_poly.pdbx_strand_id
1 'polypeptide(L)'
;MTTWSFYNHIFTKYSIIEILVLPSVEIHKVLIDISKQFTLTYFIDTIGNIFLYNDYNKLDLNVVQITSIRKLLRIITNHKNNTKDALIVIDSVSFLSDINVSIYTLFYSMVNTLCLKNNCTVICTNHYRQTSKYYFTPRLGLIWSKMVKHRIYYKYSKDEIIYEIE
;
A
#
# COMPACT_ATOMS: atom_id res chain seq x y z
N MET A 1 -1.78 -15.01 17.68
CA MET A 1 -2.19 -13.91 16.78
C MET A 1 -1.83 -12.61 17.46
N THR A 2 -0.81 -11.92 16.99
CA THR A 2 -0.45 -10.58 17.47
C THR A 2 -1.34 -9.57 16.73
N THR A 3 -2.29 -8.98 17.46
CA THR A 3 -3.06 -7.83 16.98
C THR A 3 -2.14 -6.62 16.95
N TRP A 4 -1.79 -6.15 15.76
CA TRP A 4 -0.90 -5.00 15.57
C TRP A 4 -1.70 -3.70 15.72
N SER A 5 -1.57 -3.03 16.87
CA SER A 5 -2.12 -1.68 17.05
C SER A 5 -1.12 -0.67 16.51
N PHE A 6 -1.32 -0.20 15.28
CA PHE A 6 -0.65 1.02 14.83
C PHE A 6 -1.10 2.17 15.72
N TYR A 7 -0.16 2.89 16.34
CA TYR A 7 -0.47 4.14 17.01
C TYR A 7 -0.96 5.16 15.96
N ASN A 8 -2.10 5.82 16.23
CA ASN A 8 -2.79 6.77 15.34
C ASN A 8 -1.88 7.84 14.69
N HIS A 9 -0.70 8.12 15.25
CA HIS A 9 0.20 9.18 14.81
C HIS A 9 0.92 8.91 13.47
N ILE A 10 1.04 7.66 13.03
CA ILE A 10 1.82 7.31 11.83
C ILE A 10 1.01 7.56 10.55
N PHE A 11 -0.29 7.34 10.60
CA PHE A 11 -1.20 7.60 9.49
C PHE A 11 -1.60 9.07 9.44
N THR A 12 -0.59 9.95 9.34
CA THR A 12 -0.85 11.38 9.18
C THR A 12 -1.70 11.58 7.93
N LYS A 13 -2.75 12.39 8.08
CA LYS A 13 -3.61 12.74 6.94
C LYS A 13 -2.74 13.32 5.82
N TYR A 14 -3.12 13.01 4.59
CA TYR A 14 -2.57 13.65 3.39
C TYR A 14 -1.12 13.21 3.13
N SER A 15 -0.85 11.92 3.35
CA SER A 15 0.48 11.33 3.17
C SER A 15 0.46 10.06 2.34
N ILE A 16 1.60 9.80 1.68
CA ILE A 16 1.89 8.51 1.06
C ILE A 16 2.72 7.71 2.05
N ILE A 17 2.26 6.51 2.36
CA ILE A 17 2.86 5.60 3.32
C ILE A 17 3.19 4.31 2.59
N GLU A 18 4.43 3.85 2.74
CA GLU A 18 4.86 2.55 2.21
C GLU A 18 4.93 1.53 3.34
N ILE A 19 4.34 0.37 3.12
CA ILE A 19 4.50 -0.77 4.02
C ILE A 19 5.31 -1.84 3.27
N LEU A 20 6.50 -2.14 3.78
CA LEU A 20 7.41 -3.10 3.18
C LEU A 20 7.22 -4.47 3.86
N VAL A 21 6.65 -5.41 3.10
CA VAL A 21 6.02 -6.63 3.61
C VAL A 21 6.96 -7.82 3.47
N LEU A 22 7.01 -8.65 4.52
CA LEU A 22 7.63 -9.97 4.48
C LEU A 22 6.62 -11.04 4.05
N PRO A 23 7.04 -12.11 3.35
CA PRO A 23 6.12 -13.16 2.87
C PRO A 23 5.27 -13.83 3.96
N SER A 24 5.75 -13.86 5.21
CA SER A 24 5.08 -14.47 6.36
C SER A 24 4.01 -13.57 6.99
N VAL A 25 3.92 -12.30 6.58
CA VAL A 25 2.98 -11.33 7.15
C VAL A 25 1.67 -11.39 6.39
N GLU A 26 0.57 -11.64 7.11
CA GLU A 26 -0.80 -11.55 6.59
C GLU A 26 -1.23 -10.08 6.42
N ILE A 27 -0.58 -9.37 5.50
CA ILE A 27 -0.72 -7.91 5.38
C ILE A 27 -2.16 -7.46 5.11
N HIS A 28 -2.95 -8.27 4.41
CA HIS A 28 -4.37 -7.99 4.16
C HIS A 28 -5.16 -7.76 5.46
N LYS A 29 -4.92 -8.54 6.52
CA LYS A 29 -5.59 -8.36 7.82
C LYS A 29 -5.21 -7.04 8.47
N VAL A 30 -3.91 -6.72 8.42
CA VAL A 30 -3.37 -5.46 8.94
C VAL A 30 -3.98 -4.25 8.22
N LEU A 31 -4.08 -4.29 6.89
CA LEU A 31 -4.66 -3.21 6.10
C LEU A 31 -6.15 -3.01 6.39
N ILE A 32 -6.89 -4.11 6.60
CA ILE A 32 -8.30 -4.06 7.01
C ILE A 32 -8.43 -3.42 8.40
N ASP A 33 -7.57 -3.78 9.34
CA ASP A 33 -7.58 -3.18 10.68
C ASP A 33 -7.24 -1.68 10.65
N ILE A 34 -6.29 -1.26 9.80
CA ILE A 34 -6.02 0.16 9.56
C ILE A 34 -7.24 0.86 8.97
N SER A 35 -7.94 0.25 8.01
CA SER A 35 -9.09 0.87 7.34
C SER A 35 -10.25 1.21 8.27
N LYS A 36 -10.40 0.48 9.39
CA LYS A 36 -11.43 0.75 10.41
C LYS A 36 -11.25 2.12 11.08
N GLN A 37 -10.07 2.73 10.96
CA GLN A 37 -9.76 4.06 11.51
C GLN A 37 -10.20 5.19 10.57
N PHE A 38 -10.66 4.87 9.35
CA PHE A 38 -11.06 5.83 8.33
C PHE A 38 -12.53 5.68 8.00
N THR A 39 -13.21 6.80 7.73
CA THR A 39 -14.62 6.82 7.35
C THR A 39 -14.86 6.21 5.97
N LEU A 40 -13.90 6.40 5.05
CA LEU A 40 -13.98 5.89 3.69
C LEU A 40 -12.63 5.30 3.30
N THR A 41 -12.65 4.03 2.90
CA THR A 41 -11.47 3.33 2.40
C THR A 41 -11.78 2.68 1.06
N TYR A 42 -10.83 2.79 0.13
CA TYR A 42 -10.81 2.06 -1.14
C TYR A 42 -9.60 1.14 -1.20
N PHE A 43 -9.83 -0.14 -1.45
CA PHE A 43 -8.79 -1.13 -1.65
C PHE A 43 -8.60 -1.42 -3.15
N ILE A 44 -7.37 -1.29 -3.59
CA ILE A 44 -6.91 -1.62 -4.95
C ILE A 44 -6.02 -2.85 -4.79
N ASP A 45 -6.58 -4.02 -5.05
CA ASP A 45 -5.95 -5.31 -4.73
C ASP A 45 -5.40 -5.97 -6.01
N THR A 46 -4.08 -5.98 -6.17
CA THR A 46 -3.39 -6.60 -7.29
C THR A 46 -3.06 -8.07 -7.07
N ILE A 47 -3.08 -8.55 -5.82
CA ILE A 47 -2.74 -9.93 -5.46
C ILE A 47 -4.00 -10.79 -5.37
N GLY A 48 -5.11 -10.22 -4.91
CA GLY A 48 -6.41 -10.86 -4.71
C GLY A 48 -6.70 -11.29 -3.28
N ASN A 49 -5.75 -11.12 -2.35
CA ASN A 49 -5.91 -11.58 -0.96
C ASN A 49 -7.00 -10.81 -0.21
N ILE A 50 -7.07 -9.49 -0.39
CA ILE A 50 -8.08 -8.65 0.27
C ILE A 50 -9.44 -8.93 -0.33
N PHE A 51 -9.54 -9.05 -1.65
CA PHE A 51 -10.78 -9.37 -2.36
C PHE A 51 -11.36 -10.71 -1.88
N LEU A 52 -10.56 -11.77 -1.86
CA LEU A 52 -10.99 -13.08 -1.38
C LEU A 52 -11.39 -13.07 0.10
N TYR A 53 -10.62 -12.37 0.94
CA TYR A 53 -10.92 -12.27 2.37
C TYR A 53 -12.22 -11.49 2.63
N ASN A 54 -12.45 -10.41 1.88
CA ASN A 54 -13.68 -9.62 1.94
C ASN A 54 -14.91 -10.46 1.57
N ASP A 55 -14.84 -11.21 0.47
CA ASP A 55 -15.93 -12.04 -0.01
C ASP A 55 -16.24 -13.19 0.97
N TYR A 56 -15.20 -13.87 1.46
CA TYR A 56 -15.35 -14.98 2.40
C TYR A 56 -15.98 -14.54 3.73
N ASN A 57 -15.54 -13.39 4.27
CA ASN A 57 -16.00 -12.88 5.56
C ASN A 57 -17.17 -11.89 5.47
N LYS A 58 -17.64 -11.55 4.27
CA LYS A 58 -18.75 -10.60 4.01
C LYS A 58 -18.54 -9.24 4.68
N LEU A 59 -17.35 -8.65 4.50
CA LEU A 59 -16.93 -7.42 5.21
C LEU A 59 -17.46 -6.11 4.60
N ASP A 60 -18.11 -6.18 3.42
CA ASP A 60 -18.65 -5.02 2.68
C ASP A 60 -17.62 -3.89 2.45
N LEU A 61 -16.37 -4.26 2.14
CA LEU A 61 -15.30 -3.32 1.84
C LEU A 61 -15.33 -2.90 0.36
N ASN A 62 -14.95 -1.65 0.07
CA ASN A 62 -14.78 -1.16 -1.30
C ASN A 62 -13.49 -1.72 -1.93
N VAL A 63 -13.50 -2.97 -2.36
CA VAL A 63 -12.33 -3.64 -2.96
C VAL A 63 -12.47 -3.75 -4.47
N VAL A 64 -11.42 -3.38 -5.20
CA VAL A 64 -11.32 -3.59 -6.63
C VAL A 64 -10.08 -4.41 -6.95
N GLN A 65 -10.29 -5.61 -7.49
CA GLN A 65 -9.19 -6.44 -7.94
C GLN A 65 -8.59 -5.90 -9.26
N ILE A 66 -7.27 -5.80 -9.32
CA ILE A 66 -6.50 -5.31 -10.46
C ILE A 66 -5.74 -6.46 -11.12
N THR A 67 -5.99 -6.66 -12.41
CA THR A 67 -5.29 -7.66 -13.22
C THR A 67 -4.32 -7.05 -14.25
N SER A 68 -4.25 -5.72 -14.35
CA SER A 68 -3.36 -5.04 -15.28
C SER A 68 -3.04 -3.60 -14.87
N ILE A 69 -1.88 -3.10 -15.30
CA ILE A 69 -1.46 -1.72 -15.08
C ILE A 69 -2.42 -0.70 -15.69
N ARG A 70 -3.02 -0.99 -16.86
CA ARG A 70 -4.02 -0.11 -17.48
C ARG A 70 -5.25 0.04 -16.59
N LYS A 71 -5.72 -1.05 -15.98
CA LYS A 71 -6.85 -1.04 -15.05
C LYS A 71 -6.50 -0.23 -13.79
N LEU A 72 -5.29 -0.38 -13.25
CA LEU A 72 -4.79 0.41 -12.12
C LEU A 72 -4.83 1.91 -12.41
N LEU A 73 -4.20 2.34 -13.51
CA LEU A 73 -4.14 3.76 -13.87
C LEU A 73 -5.54 4.35 -14.09
N ARG A 74 -6.45 3.60 -14.73
CA ARG A 74 -7.84 4.03 -14.90
C ARG A 74 -8.56 4.23 -13.56
N ILE A 75 -8.36 3.32 -12.61
CA ILE A 75 -8.99 3.40 -11.29
C ILE A 75 -8.48 4.61 -10.50
N ILE A 76 -7.16 4.83 -10.45
CA ILE A 76 -6.57 6.02 -9.83
C ILE A 76 -7.12 7.30 -10.46
N THR A 77 -7.28 7.32 -11.78
CA THR A 77 -7.89 8.45 -12.51
C THR A 77 -9.33 8.69 -12.08
N ASN A 78 -10.14 7.65 -11.97
CA ASN A 78 -11.54 7.76 -11.56
C ASN A 78 -11.69 8.26 -10.12
N HIS A 79 -10.77 7.86 -9.23
CA HIS A 79 -10.76 8.32 -7.85
C HIS A 79 -10.34 9.79 -7.68
N LYS A 80 -9.78 10.43 -8.72
CA LYS A 80 -9.29 11.81 -8.66
C LYS A 80 -10.35 12.84 -8.27
N ASN A 81 -11.64 12.57 -8.43
CA ASN A 81 -12.69 13.56 -8.09
C ASN A 81 -13.56 13.17 -6.88
N ASN A 82 -13.50 11.92 -6.41
CA ASN A 82 -14.52 11.35 -5.51
C ASN A 82 -13.95 10.79 -4.19
N THR A 83 -12.69 11.09 -3.86
CA THR A 83 -11.99 10.44 -2.73
C THR A 83 -11.60 11.38 -1.60
N LYS A 84 -12.25 12.54 -1.48
CA LYS A 84 -11.86 13.53 -0.48
C LYS A 84 -11.83 12.93 0.94
N ASP A 85 -10.73 13.15 1.66
CA ASP A 85 -10.49 12.64 3.01
C ASP A 85 -10.57 11.10 3.15
N ALA A 86 -10.41 10.35 2.06
CA ALA A 86 -10.41 8.89 2.06
C ALA A 86 -9.02 8.28 2.27
N LEU A 87 -9.00 7.03 2.73
CA LEU A 87 -7.85 6.13 2.63
C LEU A 87 -7.88 5.37 1.31
N ILE A 88 -6.78 5.38 0.57
CA ILE A 88 -6.58 4.51 -0.59
C ILE A 88 -5.47 3.52 -0.27
N VAL A 89 -5.79 2.24 -0.34
CA VAL A 89 -4.84 1.14 -0.13
C VAL A 89 -4.54 0.48 -1.46
N ILE A 90 -3.26 0.34 -1.81
CA ILE A 90 -2.80 -0.36 -3.01
C ILE A 90 -1.95 -1.56 -2.59
N ASP A 91 -2.49 -2.77 -2.72
CA ASP A 91 -1.83 -4.02 -2.32
C ASP A 91 -1.62 -4.94 -3.54
N SER A 92 -0.47 -4.98 -4.20
CA SER A 92 0.79 -4.29 -3.91
C SER A 92 1.28 -3.50 -5.12
N VAL A 93 2.20 -2.55 -4.90
CA VAL A 93 2.83 -1.77 -5.97
C VAL A 93 4.10 -2.42 -6.52
N SER A 94 4.49 -3.59 -6.01
CA SER A 94 5.77 -4.23 -6.35
C SER A 94 5.94 -4.58 -7.81
N PHE A 95 4.85 -4.91 -8.50
CA PHE A 95 4.89 -5.26 -9.93
C PHE A 95 5.33 -4.07 -10.81
N LEU A 96 5.27 -2.83 -10.31
CA LEU A 96 5.74 -1.66 -11.05
C LEU A 96 7.25 -1.66 -11.27
N SER A 97 8.04 -2.37 -10.46
CA SER A 97 9.49 -2.46 -10.63
C SER A 97 9.90 -3.16 -11.93
N ASP A 98 8.99 -4.00 -12.46
CA ASP A 98 9.25 -4.86 -13.60
C ASP A 98 8.68 -4.24 -14.91
N ILE A 99 8.15 -3.02 -14.82
CA ILE A 99 7.51 -2.29 -15.93
C ILE A 99 8.44 -1.16 -16.42
N ASN A 100 8.20 -0.71 -17.66
CA ASN A 100 8.85 0.46 -18.25
C ASN A 100 8.84 1.71 -17.34
N VAL A 101 9.98 2.42 -17.32
CA VAL A 101 10.23 3.64 -16.55
C VAL A 101 9.15 4.72 -16.69
N SER A 102 8.65 4.92 -17.90
CA SER A 102 7.61 5.92 -18.18
C SER A 102 6.32 5.63 -17.42
N ILE A 103 5.97 4.35 -17.26
CA ILE A 103 4.69 3.93 -16.66
C ILE A 103 4.73 4.08 -15.14
N TYR A 104 5.79 3.67 -14.47
CA TYR A 104 5.86 3.87 -13.02
C TYR A 104 5.98 5.36 -12.67
N THR A 105 6.66 6.16 -13.50
CA THR A 105 6.76 7.63 -13.29
C THR A 105 5.39 8.28 -13.40
N LEU A 106 4.58 7.84 -14.37
CA LEU A 106 3.18 8.27 -14.49
C LEU A 106 2.37 7.86 -13.25
N PHE A 107 2.49 6.60 -12.80
CA PHE A 107 1.83 6.13 -11.59
C PHE A 107 2.20 6.98 -10.36
N TYR A 108 3.48 7.28 -10.15
CA TYR A 108 3.96 8.15 -9.08
C TYR A 108 3.30 9.52 -9.12
N SER A 109 3.31 10.18 -10.28
CA SER A 109 2.67 11.48 -10.46
C SER A 109 1.17 11.45 -10.12
N MET A 110 0.47 10.38 -10.53
CA MET A 110 -0.95 10.20 -10.26
C MET A 110 -1.24 9.98 -8.77
N VAL A 111 -0.46 9.15 -8.08
CA VAL A 111 -0.58 8.92 -6.63
C VAL A 111 -0.31 10.20 -5.84
N ASN A 112 0.73 10.96 -6.22
CA ASN A 112 1.02 12.24 -5.59
C ASN A 112 -0.12 13.25 -5.78
N THR A 113 -0.64 13.33 -7.01
CA THR A 113 -1.77 14.20 -7.33
C THR A 113 -3.00 13.83 -6.51
N LEU A 114 -3.27 12.53 -6.37
CA LEU A 114 -4.38 12.03 -5.58
C LEU A 114 -4.21 12.40 -4.09
N CYS A 115 -3.03 12.19 -3.52
CA CYS A 115 -2.73 12.54 -2.14
C CYS A 115 -2.93 14.04 -1.87
N LEU A 116 -2.33 14.90 -2.72
CA LEU A 116 -2.28 16.34 -2.51
C LEU A 116 -3.57 17.07 -2.88
N LYS A 117 -4.22 16.71 -4.00
CA LYS A 117 -5.43 17.44 -4.44
C LYS A 117 -6.68 17.01 -3.68
N ASN A 118 -6.74 15.75 -3.30
CA ASN A 118 -7.95 15.19 -2.68
C ASN A 118 -7.84 15.09 -1.18
N ASN A 119 -6.72 15.52 -0.58
CA ASN A 119 -6.53 15.35 0.84
C ASN A 119 -6.71 13.87 1.22
N CYS A 120 -6.10 12.96 0.46
CA CYS A 120 -6.18 11.52 0.71
C CYS A 120 -4.94 11.02 1.43
N THR A 121 -5.08 9.95 2.21
CA THR A 121 -3.94 9.14 2.64
C THR A 121 -3.81 7.96 1.71
N VAL A 122 -2.61 7.66 1.23
CA VAL A 122 -2.35 6.52 0.35
C VAL A 122 -1.41 5.55 1.06
N ILE A 123 -1.85 4.33 1.26
CA ILE A 123 -1.00 3.22 1.72
C ILE A 123 -0.69 2.34 0.52
N CYS A 124 0.60 2.13 0.27
CA CYS A 124 1.06 1.18 -0.73
C CYS A 124 1.85 0.07 -0.05
N THR A 125 1.48 -1.19 -0.29
CA THR A 125 2.35 -2.29 0.12
C THR A 125 3.40 -2.55 -0.95
N ASN A 126 4.61 -2.86 -0.50
CA ASN A 126 5.71 -3.24 -1.36
C ASN A 126 6.41 -4.47 -0.79
N HIS A 127 7.13 -5.17 -1.64
CA HIS A 127 7.89 -6.35 -1.29
C HIS A 127 9.38 -6.06 -1.40
N TYR A 128 10.13 -6.82 -0.62
CA TYR A 128 11.58 -6.84 -0.76
C TYR A 128 12.00 -7.50 -2.08
N ARG A 129 13.11 -7.02 -2.61
CA ARG A 129 13.96 -7.74 -3.55
C ARG A 129 15.21 -8.16 -2.79
N GLN A 130 15.55 -9.44 -2.89
CA GLN A 130 16.83 -9.92 -2.41
C GLN A 130 17.92 -9.46 -3.37
N THR A 131 18.83 -8.60 -2.91
CA THR A 131 19.97 -8.12 -3.70
C THR A 131 21.23 -8.94 -3.41
N SER A 132 21.29 -9.60 -2.26
CA SER A 132 22.30 -10.60 -1.92
C SER A 132 21.77 -11.56 -0.84
N LYS A 133 22.60 -12.52 -0.41
CA LYS A 133 22.24 -13.47 0.68
C LYS A 133 21.70 -12.79 1.95
N TYR A 134 22.17 -11.57 2.27
CA TYR A 134 21.83 -10.88 3.52
C TYR A 134 21.19 -9.49 3.32
N TYR A 135 21.08 -9.02 2.07
CA TYR A 135 20.57 -7.69 1.78
C TYR A 135 19.23 -7.76 1.06
N PHE A 136 18.24 -7.13 1.67
CA PHE A 136 16.91 -6.94 1.13
C PHE A 136 16.69 -5.44 0.91
N THR A 137 16.25 -5.07 -0.29
CA THR A 137 15.92 -3.69 -0.62
C THR A 137 14.47 -3.59 -1.07
N PRO A 138 13.77 -2.47 -0.81
CA PRO A 138 12.47 -2.21 -1.43
C PRO A 138 12.57 -2.34 -2.96
N ARG A 139 11.53 -2.89 -3.60
CA ARG A 139 11.50 -3.01 -5.07
C ARG A 139 11.34 -1.69 -5.81
N LEU A 140 10.77 -0.68 -5.15
CA LEU A 140 10.58 0.63 -5.72
C LEU A 140 11.74 1.51 -5.28
N GLY A 141 12.55 1.96 -6.25
CA GLY A 141 13.84 2.61 -6.01
C GLY A 141 13.74 4.01 -5.37
N LEU A 142 14.84 4.77 -5.50
CA LEU A 142 15.00 6.06 -4.81
C LEU A 142 13.93 7.10 -5.14
N ILE A 143 13.38 7.10 -6.37
CA ILE A 143 12.36 8.07 -6.77
C ILE A 143 11.09 7.90 -5.93
N TRP A 144 10.63 6.66 -5.76
CA TRP A 144 9.48 6.34 -4.90
C TRP A 144 9.73 6.76 -3.45
N SER A 145 10.94 6.46 -2.95
CA SER A 145 11.35 6.78 -1.59
C SER A 145 11.24 8.27 -1.27
N LYS A 146 11.42 9.16 -2.24
CA LYS A 146 11.29 10.62 -2.05
C LYS A 146 9.85 11.11 -1.89
N MET A 147 8.87 10.28 -2.26
CA MET A 147 7.44 10.62 -2.21
C MET A 147 6.75 10.05 -0.98
N VAL A 148 7.30 8.96 -0.46
CA VAL A 148 6.83 8.30 0.76
C VAL A 148 7.20 9.19 1.94
N LYS A 149 6.20 9.55 2.74
CA LYS A 149 6.39 10.32 3.98
C LYS A 149 6.83 9.43 5.13
N HIS A 150 6.22 8.25 5.24
CA HIS A 150 6.55 7.26 6.25
C HIS A 150 6.70 5.89 5.60
N ARG A 151 7.75 5.18 5.98
CA ARG A 151 7.97 3.81 5.55
C ARG A 151 7.99 2.88 6.74
N ILE A 152 7.15 1.86 6.67
CA ILE A 152 6.99 0.85 7.70
C ILE A 152 7.67 -0.42 7.22
N TYR A 153 8.74 -0.82 7.88
CA TYR A 153 9.55 -1.99 7.54
C TYR A 153 9.17 -3.16 8.40
N TYR A 154 8.58 -4.22 7.84
CA TYR A 154 8.55 -5.51 8.54
C TYR A 154 9.89 -6.21 8.43
N LYS A 155 10.42 -6.67 9.57
CA LYS A 155 11.74 -7.34 9.67
C LYS A 155 11.65 -8.56 10.58
N TYR A 156 12.50 -9.55 10.31
CA TYR A 156 12.75 -10.64 11.24
C TYR A 156 13.77 -10.17 12.28
N SER A 157 13.42 -10.29 13.56
CA SER A 157 14.33 -10.10 14.69
C SER A 157 14.28 -11.38 15.53
N LYS A 158 15.35 -12.17 15.44
CA LYS A 158 15.38 -13.54 15.97
C LYS A 158 14.22 -14.35 15.38
N ASP A 159 13.36 -14.91 16.24
CA ASP A 159 12.20 -15.73 15.86
C ASP A 159 10.90 -14.91 15.77
N GLU A 160 10.99 -13.58 15.88
CA GLU A 160 9.84 -12.69 15.88
C GLU A 160 9.82 -11.77 14.66
N ILE A 161 8.61 -11.42 14.21
CA ILE A 161 8.41 -10.36 13.23
C ILE A 161 8.24 -9.06 14.02
N ILE A 162 9.06 -8.06 13.72
CA ILE A 162 8.95 -6.70 14.26
C ILE A 162 8.70 -5.71 13.13
N TYR A 163 8.33 -4.48 13.47
CA TYR A 163 8.28 -3.38 12.51
C TYR A 163 9.08 -2.17 12.98
N GLU A 164 9.65 -1.45 12.02
CA GLU A 164 10.33 -0.16 12.23
C GLU A 164 9.72 0.90 11.32
N ILE A 165 9.81 2.17 11.72
CA ILE A 165 9.24 3.29 10.96
C ILE A 165 10.36 4.28 10.66
N GLU A 166 10.47 4.64 9.39
CA GLU A 166 11.31 5.73 8.86
C GLU A 166 10.42 6.89 8.42
#